data_AF-A0A9E5WQK2-F1
#
_entry.id   AF-A0A9E5WQK2-F1
#
_cell.length_a   1.000
_cell.length_b   1.000
_cell.length_c   1.000
_cell.angle_alpha   90.00
_cell.angle_beta   90.00
_cell.angle_gamma   90.00
#
_symmetry.space_group_name_H-M   'P 1'
#
loop_
_entity.id
_entity.type
_entity.pdbx_description
1 polymer ?
#
loop_
_entity_poly.entity_id
_entity_poly.type
_entity_poly.pdbx_seq_one_letter_code
_entity_poly.pdbx_strand_id
1 'polypeptide(L)'
;MASNEPIRITRDDLFSPQVEEQLAFQQAMHQELGEIEPQPWIVRVVYSSWFYLAVASALGAICAWMILEPFFTDAPAANDEGIDLVGLLMFPTVAGFIGLFLGAAEGIMCRNLSRALISGAVGLGVGFGGGLIACFGAGIIFTVMTIVAVQFWRNPQPNQMPNGFALLVFIMGRAAAWSVASIPAGLGQGIALREKKVIVNGIIGAVLGGLLGGMLFDPIAMVFTTAQGEAALSRAIGFSCIGLLVGLFVGLVEAWTKTAWLLMRKGPLSGKQFIIYRDVTVLGSSPKAEIYLFKDEAIEPRHAIIRNRGGRYEIEDCNTADGTYVNGFPITRQFLQPGDQIVLGKTVLEFILRESR
;
A
#
# COMPACT_ATOMS: atom_id res chain seq x y z
N MET A 1 -16.10 -47.87 -38.34
CA MET A 1 -15.07 -48.65 -37.63
C MET A 1 -13.88 -47.72 -37.43
N ALA A 2 -13.62 -47.27 -36.20
CA ALA A 2 -12.41 -46.51 -35.92
C ALA A 2 -11.23 -47.48 -35.95
N SER A 3 -10.30 -47.29 -36.89
CA SER A 3 -9.09 -48.10 -36.99
C SER A 3 -8.25 -47.91 -35.72
N ASN A 4 -8.00 -48.98 -34.99
CA ASN A 4 -7.17 -49.01 -33.79
C ASN A 4 -5.66 -48.98 -34.14
N GLU A 5 -5.30 -48.37 -35.27
CA GLU A 5 -3.92 -48.25 -35.70
C GLU A 5 -3.25 -47.10 -34.93
N PRO A 6 -2.05 -47.32 -34.37
CA PRO A 6 -1.34 -46.28 -33.65
C PRO A 6 -1.00 -45.14 -34.61
N ILE A 7 -1.37 -43.92 -34.24
CA ILE A 7 -1.02 -42.70 -34.97
C ILE A 7 0.51 -42.65 -35.09
N ARG A 8 1.03 -42.81 -36.31
CA ARG A 8 2.45 -42.68 -36.62
C ARG A 8 2.68 -41.31 -37.24
N ILE A 9 3.25 -40.40 -36.45
CA ILE A 9 3.70 -39.09 -36.93
C ILE A 9 5.10 -39.28 -37.53
N THR A 10 5.24 -39.03 -38.83
CA THR A 10 6.48 -39.08 -39.58
C THR A 10 7.07 -37.67 -39.75
N ARG A 11 8.34 -37.56 -40.19
CA ARG A 11 8.95 -36.24 -40.43
C ARG A 11 8.29 -35.46 -41.56
N ASP A 12 7.70 -36.16 -42.53
CA ASP A 12 7.04 -35.51 -43.67
C ASP A 12 5.72 -34.85 -43.24
N ASP A 13 5.08 -35.35 -42.19
CA ASP A 13 3.85 -34.76 -41.63
C ASP A 13 4.07 -33.36 -41.03
N LEU A 14 5.29 -33.06 -40.57
CA LEU A 14 5.69 -31.73 -40.06
C LEU A 14 5.64 -30.64 -41.14
N PHE A 15 5.79 -31.02 -42.42
CA PHE A 15 5.77 -30.12 -43.56
C PHE A 15 4.53 -30.34 -44.43
N SER A 16 3.48 -30.95 -43.86
CA SER A 16 2.22 -31.10 -44.57
C SER A 16 1.58 -29.73 -44.82
N PRO A 17 0.87 -29.53 -45.93
CA PRO A 17 0.20 -28.26 -46.23
C PRO A 17 -0.76 -27.81 -45.12
N GLN A 18 -1.36 -28.78 -44.40
CA GLN A 18 -2.24 -28.53 -43.27
C GLN A 18 -1.47 -27.92 -42.09
N VAL A 19 -0.29 -28.45 -41.76
CA VAL A 19 0.56 -27.90 -40.70
C VAL A 19 1.09 -26.52 -41.08
N GLU A 20 1.51 -26.32 -42.34
CA GLU A 20 1.96 -25.02 -42.84
C GLU A 20 0.85 -23.96 -42.82
N GLU A 21 -0.37 -24.31 -43.24
CA GLU A 21 -1.55 -23.43 -43.18
C GLU A 21 -1.92 -23.09 -41.72
N GLN A 22 -1.87 -24.08 -40.82
CA GLN A 22 -2.12 -23.86 -39.40
C GLN A 22 -1.06 -22.93 -38.78
N LEU A 23 0.21 -23.11 -39.14
CA LEU A 23 1.32 -22.26 -38.68
C LEU A 23 1.21 -20.85 -39.25
N ALA A 24 0.87 -20.71 -40.53
CA ALA A 24 0.65 -19.41 -41.17
C ALA A 24 -0.53 -18.67 -40.55
N PHE A 25 -1.63 -19.37 -40.26
CA PHE A 25 -2.78 -18.83 -39.52
C PHE A 25 -2.38 -18.41 -38.09
N GLN A 26 -1.63 -19.24 -37.37
CA GLN A 26 -1.12 -18.89 -36.04
C GLN A 26 -0.19 -17.68 -36.05
N GLN A 27 0.70 -17.58 -37.04
CA GLN A 27 1.58 -16.42 -37.23
C GLN A 27 0.77 -15.17 -37.57
N ALA A 28 -0.27 -15.28 -38.40
CA ALA A 28 -1.15 -14.16 -38.75
C ALA A 28 -1.97 -13.66 -37.56
N MET A 29 -2.29 -14.52 -36.60
CA MET A 29 -2.95 -14.13 -35.35
C MET A 29 -1.97 -13.56 -34.31
N HIS A 30 -0.66 -13.70 -34.51
CA HIS A 30 0.33 -13.29 -33.53
C HIS A 30 0.54 -11.77 -33.51
N GLN A 31 0.41 -11.17 -32.34
CA GLN A 31 0.77 -9.78 -32.11
C GLN A 31 2.24 -9.68 -31.68
N GLU A 32 3.08 -9.08 -32.53
CA GLU A 32 4.49 -8.85 -32.20
C GLU A 32 4.63 -7.87 -31.04
N LEU A 33 5.21 -8.37 -29.95
CA LEU A 33 5.61 -7.60 -28.79
C LEU A 33 6.97 -6.99 -29.08
N GLY A 34 6.98 -5.76 -29.62
CA GLY A 34 8.23 -5.02 -29.83
C GLY A 34 9.07 -4.90 -28.55
N GLU A 35 10.36 -4.58 -28.69
CA GLU A 35 11.29 -4.55 -27.55
C GLU A 35 10.78 -3.64 -26.41
N ILE A 36 10.75 -4.20 -25.20
CA ILE A 36 10.32 -3.49 -24.00
C ILE A 36 11.56 -3.05 -23.24
N GLU A 37 11.84 -1.74 -23.28
CA GLU A 37 12.98 -1.18 -22.55
C GLU A 37 12.84 -1.41 -21.03
N PRO A 38 13.95 -1.80 -20.36
CA PRO A 38 13.96 -1.96 -18.92
C PRO A 38 13.72 -0.60 -18.25
N GLN A 39 12.79 -0.57 -17.30
CA GLN A 39 12.47 0.67 -16.58
C GLN A 39 13.66 1.15 -15.74
N PRO A 40 13.96 2.47 -15.75
CA PRO A 40 14.98 3.07 -14.89
C PRO A 40 14.75 2.75 -13.41
N TRP A 41 15.82 2.63 -12.63
CA TRP A 41 15.72 2.26 -11.21
C TRP A 41 14.88 3.25 -10.39
N ILE A 42 14.94 4.56 -10.71
CA ILE A 42 14.16 5.62 -10.03
C ILE A 42 12.67 5.38 -10.22
N VAL A 43 12.24 5.04 -11.43
CA VAL A 43 10.84 4.76 -11.74
C VAL A 43 10.34 3.57 -10.92
N ARG A 44 11.16 2.53 -10.77
CA ARG A 44 10.83 1.35 -9.94
C ARG A 44 10.65 1.72 -8.46
N VAL A 45 11.49 2.62 -7.94
CA VAL A 45 11.37 3.12 -6.57
C VAL A 45 10.10 3.95 -6.41
N VAL A 46 9.85 4.91 -7.30
CA VAL A 46 8.65 5.77 -7.23
C VAL A 46 7.36 4.95 -7.28
N TYR A 47 7.30 3.90 -8.10
CA TYR A 47 6.13 3.02 -8.20
C TYR A 47 6.06 1.90 -7.17
N SER A 48 7.08 1.74 -6.33
CA SER A 48 7.06 0.78 -5.23
C SER A 48 6.10 1.24 -4.14
N SER A 49 5.27 0.32 -3.64
CA SER A 49 4.25 0.65 -2.62
C SER A 49 4.86 1.19 -1.34
N TRP A 50 5.97 0.63 -0.87
CA TRP A 50 6.67 1.12 0.31
C TRP A 50 7.14 2.58 0.19
N PHE A 51 7.48 3.06 -1.01
CA PHE A 51 7.95 4.43 -1.20
C PHE A 51 6.80 5.44 -1.23
N TYR A 52 5.85 5.27 -2.15
CA TYR A 52 4.79 6.27 -2.30
C TYR A 52 3.83 6.30 -1.10
N LEU A 53 3.61 5.16 -0.42
CA LEU A 53 2.83 5.12 0.81
C LEU A 53 3.56 5.83 1.96
N ALA A 54 4.88 5.65 2.09
CA ALA A 54 5.68 6.37 3.09
C ALA A 54 5.60 7.90 2.89
N VAL A 55 5.80 8.36 1.66
CA VAL A 55 5.70 9.79 1.34
C VAL A 55 4.30 10.33 1.60
N ALA A 56 3.25 9.62 1.16
CA ALA A 56 1.87 10.04 1.37
C ALA A 56 1.54 10.16 2.87
N SER A 57 1.86 9.13 3.66
CA SER A 57 1.59 9.14 5.09
C SER A 57 2.41 10.18 5.85
N ALA A 58 3.65 10.47 5.44
CA ALA A 58 4.43 11.58 5.99
C ALA A 58 3.75 12.94 5.75
N LEU A 59 3.28 13.18 4.52
CA LEU A 59 2.52 14.40 4.18
C LEU A 59 1.23 14.51 5.00
N GLY A 60 0.52 13.40 5.19
CA GLY A 60 -0.66 13.36 6.07
C GLY A 60 -0.33 13.74 7.51
N ALA A 61 0.76 13.20 8.07
CA ALA A 61 1.18 13.55 9.42
C ALA A 61 1.62 15.02 9.56
N ILE A 62 2.26 15.60 8.54
CA ILE A 62 2.58 17.04 8.49
C ILE A 62 1.29 17.88 8.46
N CYS A 63 0.28 17.48 7.69
CA CYS A 63 -1.03 18.14 7.69
C CYS A 63 -1.71 18.11 9.06
N ALA A 64 -1.69 16.95 9.74
CA ALA A 64 -2.19 16.85 11.12
C ALA A 64 -1.41 17.77 12.07
N TRP A 65 -0.09 17.79 11.97
CA TRP A 65 0.75 18.67 12.78
C TRP A 65 0.38 20.14 12.56
N MET A 66 0.24 20.62 11.32
CA MET A 66 -0.13 22.01 11.04
C MET A 66 -1.48 22.41 11.65
N ILE A 67 -2.41 21.45 11.78
CA ILE A 67 -3.72 21.67 12.41
C ILE A 67 -3.60 21.71 13.93
N LEU A 68 -2.77 20.84 14.52
CA LEU A 68 -2.64 20.70 15.96
C LEU A 68 -1.70 21.75 16.59
N GLU A 69 -0.65 22.16 15.88
CA GLU A 69 0.41 23.03 16.39
C GLU A 69 -0.09 24.32 17.06
N PRO A 70 -1.06 25.07 16.48
CA PRO A 70 -1.59 26.28 17.12
C PRO A 70 -2.26 26.06 18.47
N PHE A 71 -2.61 24.83 18.81
CA PHE A 71 -3.27 24.48 20.07
C PHE A 71 -2.31 23.91 21.12
N PHE A 72 -1.08 23.52 20.74
CA PHE A 72 -0.10 23.04 21.71
C PHE A 72 0.38 24.18 22.60
N THR A 73 0.48 23.92 23.90
CA THR A 73 1.08 24.81 24.88
C THR A 73 2.46 24.28 25.29
N ASP A 74 3.50 25.05 24.99
CA ASP A 74 4.89 24.72 25.39
C ASP A 74 5.20 25.17 26.84
N ALA A 75 4.26 25.86 27.49
CA ALA A 75 4.40 26.32 28.87
C ALA A 75 4.02 25.22 29.88
N PRO A 76 4.74 25.09 31.02
CA PRO A 76 4.37 24.17 32.08
C PRO A 76 2.97 24.54 32.61
N ALA A 77 2.06 23.56 32.61
CA ALA A 77 0.65 23.71 32.93
C ALA A 77 0.42 24.52 34.22
N ALA A 78 0.15 25.81 34.06
CA ALA A 78 -0.30 26.67 35.14
C ALA A 78 -1.83 26.63 35.12
N ASN A 79 -2.41 25.75 35.93
CA ASN A 79 -3.80 25.80 36.40
C ASN A 79 -4.90 25.93 35.33
N ASP A 80 -4.80 25.21 34.21
CA ASP A 80 -5.93 25.10 33.29
C ASP A 80 -6.80 23.91 33.71
N GLU A 81 -7.93 24.17 34.37
CA GLU A 81 -8.93 23.15 34.76
C GLU A 81 -9.76 22.65 33.56
N GLY A 82 -9.42 23.08 32.34
CA GLY A 82 -10.04 22.63 31.09
C GLY A 82 -9.68 21.20 30.70
N ILE A 83 -10.53 20.58 29.88
CA ILE A 83 -10.19 19.33 29.19
C ILE A 83 -8.98 19.61 28.29
N ASP A 84 -7.90 18.85 28.43
CA ASP A 84 -6.76 18.85 27.49
C ASP A 84 -7.24 18.32 26.12
N LEU A 85 -7.90 19.21 25.38
CA LEU A 85 -8.53 18.93 24.11
C LEU A 85 -7.49 18.49 23.08
N VAL A 86 -6.27 19.03 23.17
CA VAL A 86 -5.15 18.65 22.30
C VAL A 86 -4.69 17.25 22.63
N GLY A 87 -4.52 16.91 23.92
CA GLY A 87 -4.22 15.55 24.35
C GLY A 87 -5.25 14.54 23.87
N LEU A 88 -6.54 14.89 23.88
CA LEU A 88 -7.62 14.04 23.37
C LEU A 88 -7.66 13.93 21.85
N LEU A 89 -7.44 15.03 21.12
CA LEU A 89 -7.58 15.10 19.65
C LEU A 89 -6.30 14.82 18.88
N MET A 90 -5.14 14.75 19.53
CA MET A 90 -3.86 14.52 18.87
C MET A 90 -3.84 13.18 18.12
N PHE A 91 -4.09 12.06 18.81
CA PHE A 91 -4.11 10.74 18.17
C PHE A 91 -5.19 10.60 17.08
N PRO A 92 -6.47 11.00 17.30
CA PRO A 92 -7.48 11.02 16.26
C PRO A 92 -7.07 11.81 15.01
N THR A 93 -6.51 13.01 15.18
CA THR A 93 -6.16 13.89 14.06
C THR A 93 -4.98 13.30 13.29
N VAL A 94 -3.92 12.87 13.97
CA VAL A 94 -2.76 12.24 13.33
C VAL A 94 -3.16 10.96 12.61
N ALA A 95 -3.89 10.05 13.27
CA ALA A 95 -4.33 8.80 12.65
C ALA A 95 -5.30 9.06 11.47
N GLY A 96 -6.20 10.03 11.60
CA GLY A 96 -7.13 10.46 10.55
C GLY A 96 -6.40 10.95 9.30
N PHE A 97 -5.46 11.89 9.43
CA PHE A 97 -4.75 12.42 8.25
C PHE A 97 -3.73 11.44 7.67
N ILE A 98 -3.07 10.61 8.48
CA ILE A 98 -2.27 9.50 7.95
C ILE A 98 -3.17 8.56 7.15
N GLY A 99 -4.33 8.17 7.70
CA GLY A 99 -5.32 7.32 7.04
C GLY A 99 -5.86 7.92 5.74
N LEU A 100 -6.13 9.23 5.73
CA LEU A 100 -6.55 9.99 4.54
C LEU A 100 -5.55 9.85 3.40
N PHE A 101 -4.29 10.19 3.66
CA PHE A 101 -3.26 10.17 2.61
C PHE A 101 -2.88 8.75 2.21
N LEU A 102 -2.77 7.83 3.18
CA LEU A 102 -2.50 6.42 2.92
C LEU A 102 -3.59 5.81 2.03
N GLY A 103 -4.87 6.05 2.36
CA GLY A 103 -6.01 5.58 1.56
C GLY A 103 -6.07 6.21 0.17
N ALA A 104 -5.74 7.49 0.04
CA ALA A 104 -5.77 8.19 -1.24
C ALA A 104 -4.61 7.82 -2.18
N ALA A 105 -3.46 7.41 -1.63
CA ALA A 105 -2.20 7.26 -2.34
C ALA A 105 -2.28 6.36 -3.59
N GLU A 106 -2.92 5.19 -3.47
CA GLU A 106 -3.03 4.26 -4.60
C GLU A 106 -3.92 4.81 -5.72
N GLY A 107 -5.02 5.49 -5.36
CA GLY A 107 -5.88 6.15 -6.33
C GLY A 107 -5.16 7.29 -7.07
N ILE A 108 -4.37 8.09 -6.35
CA ILE A 108 -3.54 9.15 -6.94
C ILE A 108 -2.51 8.54 -7.91
N MET A 109 -1.79 7.51 -7.47
CA MET A 109 -0.76 6.85 -8.27
C MET A 109 -1.33 6.21 -9.55
N CYS A 110 -2.51 5.61 -9.46
CA CYS A 110 -3.20 5.01 -10.60
C CYS A 110 -4.07 6.00 -11.40
N ARG A 111 -3.97 7.31 -11.13
CA ARG A 111 -4.78 8.38 -11.73
C ARG A 111 -6.30 8.14 -11.67
N ASN A 112 -6.76 7.47 -10.62
CA ASN A 112 -8.17 7.21 -10.33
C ASN A 112 -8.64 8.10 -9.19
N LEU A 113 -9.14 9.29 -9.52
CA LEU A 113 -9.56 10.29 -8.54
C LEU A 113 -10.74 9.81 -7.68
N SER A 114 -11.69 9.08 -8.28
CA SER A 114 -12.82 8.53 -7.54
C SER A 114 -12.34 7.55 -6.45
N ARG A 115 -11.40 6.66 -6.80
CA ARG A 115 -10.81 5.72 -5.83
C ARG A 115 -10.02 6.46 -4.75
N ALA A 116 -9.25 7.48 -5.13
CA ALA A 116 -8.47 8.29 -4.19
C ALA A 116 -9.37 8.99 -3.16
N LEU A 117 -10.45 9.63 -3.62
CA LEU A 117 -11.38 10.35 -2.76
C LEU A 117 -12.14 9.42 -1.82
N ILE A 118 -12.69 8.31 -2.33
CA ILE A 118 -13.45 7.36 -1.51
C ILE A 118 -12.52 6.70 -0.46
N SER A 119 -11.37 6.20 -0.90
CA SER A 119 -10.44 5.50 -0.01
C SER A 119 -9.81 6.44 1.01
N GLY A 120 -9.50 7.68 0.59
CA GLY A 120 -9.04 8.73 1.48
C GLY A 120 -10.11 9.15 2.50
N ALA A 121 -11.36 9.36 2.09
CA ALA A 121 -12.44 9.72 3.01
C ALA A 121 -12.73 8.62 4.04
N VAL A 122 -12.75 7.35 3.62
CA VAL A 122 -12.86 6.21 4.54
C VAL A 122 -11.64 6.15 5.46
N GLY A 123 -10.44 6.37 4.93
CA GLY A 123 -9.21 6.46 5.71
C GLY A 123 -9.25 7.53 6.79
N LEU A 124 -9.75 8.72 6.46
CA LEU A 124 -9.94 9.82 7.40
C LEU A 124 -10.93 9.45 8.51
N GLY A 125 -12.11 8.94 8.13
CA GLY A 125 -13.17 8.60 9.09
C GLY A 125 -12.76 7.46 10.03
N VAL A 126 -12.17 6.39 9.49
CA VAL A 126 -11.68 5.25 10.28
C VAL A 126 -10.49 5.66 11.15
N GLY A 127 -9.54 6.43 10.59
CA GLY A 127 -8.38 6.91 11.32
C GLY A 127 -8.78 7.81 12.49
N PHE A 128 -9.68 8.76 12.27
CA PHE A 128 -10.14 9.69 13.30
C PHE A 128 -11.01 8.99 14.35
N GLY A 129 -12.05 8.29 13.93
CA GLY A 129 -12.97 7.60 14.84
C GLY A 129 -12.29 6.47 15.61
N GLY A 130 -11.44 5.69 14.94
CA GLY A 130 -10.63 4.66 15.60
C GLY A 130 -9.55 5.27 16.49
N GLY A 131 -8.97 6.42 16.11
CA GLY A 131 -7.99 7.14 16.92
C GLY A 131 -8.58 7.66 18.24
N LEU A 132 -9.86 8.06 18.25
CA LEU A 132 -10.59 8.43 19.48
C LEU A 132 -10.74 7.24 20.43
N ILE A 133 -10.81 6.02 19.92
CA ILE A 133 -10.90 4.82 20.75
C ILE A 133 -9.49 4.40 21.20
N ALA A 134 -8.53 4.41 20.25
CA ALA A 134 -7.17 3.97 20.48
C ALA A 134 -6.42 4.88 21.47
N CYS A 135 -6.77 6.16 21.57
CA CYS A 135 -6.12 7.09 22.50
C CYS A 135 -6.27 6.68 23.97
N PHE A 136 -7.39 6.03 24.35
CA PHE A 136 -7.57 5.52 25.71
C PHE A 136 -6.59 4.38 26.01
N GLY A 137 -6.50 3.39 25.11
CA GLY A 137 -5.56 2.27 25.24
C GLY A 137 -4.10 2.73 25.21
N ALA A 138 -3.76 3.61 24.27
CA ALA A 138 -2.44 4.20 24.16
C ALA A 138 -2.07 5.03 25.42
N GLY A 139 -3.01 5.82 25.94
CA GLY A 139 -2.84 6.62 27.15
C GLY A 139 -2.62 5.76 28.40
N ILE A 140 -3.39 4.68 28.57
CA ILE A 140 -3.18 3.71 29.65
C ILE A 140 -1.78 3.08 29.56
N ILE A 141 -1.39 2.59 28.38
CA ILE A 141 -0.06 2.00 28.17
C ILE A 141 1.04 3.01 28.52
N PHE A 142 0.94 4.23 27.99
CA PHE A 142 1.93 5.27 28.22
C PHE A 142 2.03 5.65 29.71
N THR A 143 0.89 5.78 30.38
CA THR A 143 0.82 6.14 31.80
C THR A 143 1.44 5.05 32.67
N VAL A 144 1.06 3.79 32.46
CA VAL A 144 1.62 2.64 33.19
C VAL A 144 3.13 2.57 32.98
N MET A 145 3.60 2.70 31.74
CA MET A 145 5.03 2.65 31.43
C MET A 145 5.80 3.84 31.99
N THR A 146 5.19 5.02 32.07
CA THR A 146 5.77 6.17 32.75
C THR A 146 5.92 5.93 34.25
N ILE A 147 4.91 5.34 34.90
CA ILE A 147 5.00 4.95 36.32
C ILE A 147 6.16 3.97 36.54
N VAL A 148 6.30 2.96 35.66
CA VAL A 148 7.41 2.01 35.73
C VAL A 148 8.76 2.70 35.49
N ALA A 149 8.87 3.59 34.51
CA ALA A 149 10.09 4.33 34.22
C ALA A 149 10.58 5.15 35.43
N VAL A 150 9.66 5.82 36.14
CA VAL A 150 9.97 6.61 37.33
C VAL A 150 10.55 5.76 38.46
N GLN A 151 10.17 4.50 38.61
CA GLN A 151 10.76 3.60 39.62
C GLN A 151 12.26 3.35 39.40
N PHE A 152 12.73 3.47 38.17
CA PHE A 152 14.14 3.31 37.81
C PHE A 152 14.91 4.63 37.79
N TRP A 153 14.24 5.77 37.98
CA TRP A 153 14.86 7.09 37.86
C TRP A 153 15.48 7.53 39.20
N ARG A 154 16.81 7.53 39.24
CA ARG A 154 17.58 8.01 40.41
C ARG A 154 17.61 9.55 40.42
N ASN A 155 17.23 10.15 41.55
CA ASN A 155 17.20 11.61 41.78
C ASN A 155 16.38 12.39 40.73
N PRO A 156 15.06 12.13 40.62
CA PRO A 156 14.22 12.86 39.69
C PRO A 156 14.19 14.35 40.03
N GLN A 157 14.43 15.18 39.02
CA GLN A 157 14.32 16.64 39.14
C GLN A 157 13.05 17.11 38.41
N PRO A 158 12.36 18.15 38.92
CA PRO A 158 11.22 18.74 38.23
C PRO A 158 11.61 19.21 36.83
N ASN A 159 10.70 19.00 35.86
CA ASN A 159 10.85 19.43 34.45
C ASN A 159 12.06 18.85 33.70
N GLN A 160 12.62 17.73 34.14
CA GLN A 160 13.64 16.98 33.38
C GLN A 160 13.06 15.69 32.81
N MET A 161 13.67 15.18 31.75
CA MET A 161 13.36 13.85 31.26
C MET A 161 14.12 12.79 32.09
N PRO A 162 13.55 11.57 32.23
CA PRO A 162 14.30 10.44 32.78
C PRO A 162 15.60 10.21 32.00
N ASN A 163 16.61 9.64 32.68
CA ASN A 163 17.89 9.30 32.08
C ASN A 163 18.24 7.81 32.26
N GLY A 164 19.28 7.36 31.57
CA GLY A 164 19.78 5.98 31.67
C GLY A 164 18.70 4.94 31.35
N PHE A 165 18.55 3.94 32.24
CA PHE A 165 17.57 2.87 32.04
C PHE A 165 16.11 3.37 32.13
N ALA A 166 15.83 4.37 32.96
CA ALA A 166 14.49 4.96 33.06
C ALA A 166 14.05 5.59 31.74
N LEU A 167 14.98 6.25 31.02
CA LEU A 167 14.73 6.79 29.69
C LEU A 167 14.34 5.70 28.69
N LEU A 168 15.06 4.57 28.70
CA LEU A 168 14.76 3.45 27.81
C LEU A 168 13.33 2.93 28.03
N VAL A 169 12.93 2.72 29.29
CA VAL A 169 11.58 2.27 29.64
C VAL A 169 10.52 3.30 29.20
N PHE A 170 10.80 4.59 29.36
CA PHE A 170 9.92 5.67 28.91
C PHE A 170 9.73 5.66 27.39
N ILE A 171 10.83 5.56 26.62
CA ILE A 171 10.80 5.45 25.16
C ILE A 171 10.02 4.21 24.72
N MET A 172 10.22 3.07 25.37
CA MET A 172 9.46 1.84 25.09
C MET A 172 7.96 2.02 25.36
N GLY A 173 7.60 2.74 26.43
CA GLY A 173 6.21 3.09 26.72
C GLY A 173 5.57 3.95 25.63
N ARG A 174 6.31 4.95 25.15
CA ARG A 174 5.87 5.81 24.04
C ARG A 174 5.71 5.01 22.75
N ALA A 175 6.68 4.15 22.43
CA ALA A 175 6.63 3.26 21.27
C ALA A 175 5.40 2.35 21.31
N ALA A 176 5.12 1.72 22.45
CA ALA A 176 3.96 0.85 22.63
C ALA A 176 2.63 1.62 22.49
N ALA A 177 2.56 2.85 23.00
CA ALA A 177 1.38 3.71 22.83
C ALA A 177 1.14 4.06 21.36
N TRP A 178 2.18 4.46 20.62
CA TRP A 178 2.08 4.77 19.19
C TRP A 178 1.76 3.56 18.32
N SER A 179 2.23 2.37 18.70
CA SER A 179 1.86 1.11 18.07
C SER A 179 0.34 0.89 18.09
N VAL A 180 -0.30 1.10 19.25
CA VAL A 180 -1.77 1.00 19.39
C VAL A 180 -2.48 2.14 18.66
N ALA A 181 -2.01 3.38 18.83
CA ALA A 181 -2.63 4.56 18.24
C ALA A 181 -2.57 4.59 16.70
N SER A 182 -1.65 3.87 16.08
CA SER A 182 -1.50 3.82 14.62
C SER A 182 -2.40 2.79 13.94
N ILE A 183 -2.94 1.81 14.67
CA ILE A 183 -3.83 0.76 14.11
C ILE A 183 -4.97 1.35 13.25
N PRO A 184 -5.71 2.39 13.70
CA PRO A 184 -6.78 2.99 12.91
C PRO A 184 -6.34 3.51 11.54
N ALA A 185 -5.13 4.10 11.44
CA ALA A 185 -4.61 4.61 10.19
C ALA A 185 -4.37 3.49 9.15
N GLY A 186 -3.97 2.30 9.61
CA GLY A 186 -3.77 1.12 8.76
C GLY A 186 -5.06 0.40 8.34
N LEU A 187 -6.16 0.56 9.09
CA LEU A 187 -7.44 -0.10 8.79
C LEU A 187 -8.15 0.49 7.56
N GLY A 188 -8.05 1.81 7.37
CA GLY A 188 -8.87 2.57 6.44
C GLY A 188 -8.82 2.08 4.99
N GLN A 189 -7.62 1.82 4.46
CA GLN A 189 -7.44 1.35 3.07
C GLN A 189 -8.12 -0.01 2.84
N GLY A 190 -7.93 -0.95 3.76
CA GLY A 190 -8.52 -2.29 3.63
C GLY A 190 -10.05 -2.28 3.74
N ILE A 191 -10.62 -1.43 4.61
CA ILE A 191 -12.07 -1.24 4.73
C ILE A 191 -12.65 -0.63 3.45
N ALA A 192 -11.98 0.39 2.88
CA ALA A 192 -12.40 1.00 1.63
C ALA A 192 -12.42 0.00 0.47
N LEU A 193 -11.39 -0.85 0.39
CA LEU A 193 -11.28 -1.88 -0.64
C LEU A 193 -12.11 -3.13 -0.35
N ARG A 194 -12.66 -3.27 0.86
CA ARG A 194 -13.38 -4.46 1.34
C ARG A 194 -12.54 -5.74 1.28
N GLU A 195 -11.22 -5.62 1.44
CA GLU A 195 -10.28 -6.73 1.32
C GLU A 195 -9.61 -7.08 2.64
N LYS A 196 -9.89 -8.30 3.15
CA LYS A 196 -9.37 -8.77 4.44
C LYS A 196 -7.84 -8.79 4.50
N LYS A 197 -7.17 -9.22 3.43
CA LYS A 197 -5.71 -9.24 3.36
C LYS A 197 -5.12 -7.84 3.48
N VAL A 198 -5.73 -6.85 2.82
CA VAL A 198 -5.29 -5.45 2.89
C VAL A 198 -5.51 -4.89 4.29
N ILE A 199 -6.63 -5.22 4.95
CA ILE A 199 -6.87 -4.83 6.36
C ILE A 199 -5.74 -5.38 7.26
N VAL A 200 -5.45 -6.68 7.18
CA VAL A 200 -4.41 -7.31 8.02
C VAL A 200 -3.03 -6.70 7.75
N ASN A 201 -2.66 -6.54 6.48
CA ASN A 201 -1.39 -5.92 6.09
C ASN A 201 -1.26 -4.49 6.62
N GLY A 202 -2.33 -3.71 6.49
CA GLY A 202 -2.41 -2.34 6.99
C GLY A 202 -2.21 -2.26 8.51
N ILE A 203 -2.87 -3.14 9.27
CA ILE A 203 -2.71 -3.21 10.73
C ILE A 203 -1.26 -3.54 11.10
N ILE A 204 -0.69 -4.60 10.54
CA ILE A 204 0.68 -5.04 10.85
C ILE A 204 1.67 -3.91 10.53
N GLY A 205 1.53 -3.30 9.34
CA GLY A 205 2.38 -2.20 8.91
C GLY A 205 2.27 -0.99 9.83
N ALA A 206 1.05 -0.59 10.21
CA ALA A 206 0.85 0.56 11.08
C ALA A 206 1.33 0.32 12.51
N VAL A 207 1.17 -0.88 13.05
CA VAL A 207 1.72 -1.29 14.35
C VAL A 207 3.25 -1.18 14.36
N LEU A 208 3.92 -1.74 13.34
CA LEU A 208 5.38 -1.69 13.24
C LEU A 208 5.89 -0.26 13.01
N GLY A 209 5.25 0.49 12.12
CA GLY A 209 5.60 1.87 11.84
C GLY A 209 5.35 2.80 13.04
N GLY A 210 4.24 2.61 13.76
CA GLY A 210 3.93 3.34 14.98
C GLY A 210 4.90 3.02 16.11
N LEU A 211 5.26 1.75 16.31
CA LEU A 211 6.26 1.32 17.29
C LEU A 211 7.60 2.02 17.03
N LEU A 212 8.14 1.89 15.82
CA LEU A 212 9.45 2.45 15.47
C LEU A 212 9.44 3.98 15.41
N GLY A 213 8.34 4.59 14.93
CA GLY A 213 8.18 6.04 14.95
C GLY A 213 8.09 6.60 16.35
N GLY A 214 7.36 5.93 17.25
CA GLY A 214 7.27 6.29 18.65
C GLY A 214 8.61 6.21 19.40
N MET A 215 9.46 5.24 19.03
CA MET A 215 10.82 5.14 19.59
C MET A 215 11.72 6.34 19.24
N LEU A 216 11.49 6.98 18.08
CA LEU A 216 12.30 8.11 17.63
C LEU A 216 11.85 9.44 18.25
N PHE A 217 10.64 9.51 18.80
CA PHE A 217 10.02 10.76 19.24
C PHE A 217 10.81 11.45 20.37
N ASP A 218 11.26 10.71 21.40
CA ASP A 218 12.05 11.30 22.49
C ASP A 218 13.48 11.69 22.06
N PRO A 219 14.24 10.85 21.32
CA PRO A 219 15.52 11.29 20.74
C PRO A 219 15.40 12.54 19.87
N ILE A 220 14.34 12.68 19.07
CA ILE A 220 14.06 13.88 18.28
C ILE A 220 13.86 15.07 19.22
N ALA A 221 13.05 14.92 20.28
CA ALA A 221 12.81 15.99 21.25
C ALA A 221 14.10 16.45 21.95
N MET A 222 15.02 15.55 22.28
CA MET A 222 16.30 15.91 22.88
C MET A 222 17.21 16.74 21.98
N VAL A 223 17.07 16.60 20.66
CA VAL A 223 17.92 17.29 19.67
C VAL A 223 17.28 18.59 19.18
N PHE A 224 15.96 18.61 19.03
CA PHE A 224 15.24 19.68 18.32
C PHE A 224 14.38 20.58 19.21
N THR A 225 14.28 20.32 20.52
CA THR A 225 13.63 21.26 21.46
C THR A 225 14.60 22.39 21.80
N THR A 226 14.16 23.64 21.67
CA THR A 226 15.03 24.79 21.92
C THR A 226 15.31 24.98 23.42
N ALA A 227 16.37 25.73 23.77
CA ALA A 227 16.68 26.07 25.15
C ALA A 227 15.56 26.90 25.84
N GLN A 228 14.69 27.53 25.06
CA GLN A 228 13.52 28.28 25.51
C GLN A 228 12.28 27.38 25.70
N GLY A 229 12.39 26.09 25.35
CA GLY A 229 11.31 25.10 25.48
C GLY A 229 10.41 24.96 24.25
N GLU A 230 10.70 25.66 23.15
CA GLU A 230 9.91 25.56 21.93
C GLU A 230 10.07 24.17 21.30
N ALA A 231 8.96 23.46 21.13
CA ALA A 231 8.94 22.07 20.67
C ALA A 231 8.24 21.86 19.32
N ALA A 232 7.82 22.96 18.65
CA ALA A 232 7.13 22.93 17.36
C ALA A 232 7.87 22.11 16.29
N LEU A 233 9.16 22.39 16.09
CA LEU A 233 9.98 21.68 15.11
C LEU A 233 10.16 20.20 15.48
N SER A 234 10.37 19.91 16.76
CA SER A 234 10.46 18.53 17.27
C SER A 234 9.17 17.75 16.98
N ARG A 235 7.99 18.34 17.25
CA ARG A 235 6.70 17.72 16.95
C ARG A 235 6.51 17.51 15.45
N ALA A 236 6.85 18.50 14.62
CA ALA A 236 6.77 18.39 13.17
C ALA A 236 7.60 17.21 12.65
N ILE A 237 8.86 17.10 13.08
CA ILE A 237 9.76 16.00 12.71
C ILE A 237 9.23 14.68 13.26
N GLY A 238 8.83 14.62 14.53
CA GLY A 238 8.31 13.43 15.20
C GLY A 238 7.07 12.85 14.51
N PHE A 239 6.07 13.69 14.23
CA PHE A 239 4.88 13.27 13.50
C PHE A 239 5.21 12.85 12.06
N SER A 240 6.07 13.59 11.37
CA SER A 240 6.52 13.23 10.01
C SER A 240 7.20 11.86 9.98
N CYS A 241 8.07 11.57 10.96
CA CYS A 241 8.73 10.27 11.09
C CYS A 241 7.73 9.14 11.36
N ILE A 242 6.73 9.36 12.21
CA ILE A 242 5.65 8.38 12.45
C ILE A 242 4.87 8.11 11.17
N GLY A 243 4.40 9.16 10.49
CA GLY A 243 3.68 9.02 9.22
C GLY A 243 4.50 8.27 8.18
N LEU A 244 5.77 8.66 8.01
CA LEU A 244 6.70 8.02 7.07
C LEU A 244 6.85 6.52 7.38
N LEU A 245 7.11 6.17 8.64
CA LEU A 245 7.32 4.77 9.04
C LEU A 245 6.04 3.94 8.95
N VAL A 246 4.87 4.50 9.30
CA VAL A 246 3.58 3.83 9.09
C VAL A 246 3.38 3.50 7.61
N GLY A 247 3.52 4.48 6.71
CA GLY A 247 3.37 4.23 5.27
C GLY A 247 4.41 3.27 4.70
N LEU A 248 5.67 3.39 5.15
CA LEU A 248 6.76 2.49 4.77
C LEU A 248 6.44 1.04 5.13
N PHE A 249 6.10 0.77 6.39
CA PHE A 249 5.85 -0.59 6.86
C PHE A 249 4.56 -1.17 6.28
N VAL A 250 3.52 -0.37 6.05
CA VAL A 250 2.33 -0.83 5.32
C VAL A 250 2.72 -1.32 3.91
N GLY A 251 3.50 -0.53 3.16
CA GLY A 251 3.95 -0.93 1.84
C GLY A 251 4.95 -2.09 1.83
N LEU A 252 5.83 -2.21 2.84
CA LEU A 252 6.74 -3.34 2.98
C LEU A 252 5.98 -4.64 3.28
N VAL A 253 5.01 -4.60 4.19
CA VAL A 253 4.16 -5.77 4.50
C VAL A 253 3.34 -6.16 3.28
N GLU A 254 2.80 -5.19 2.54
CA GLU A 254 2.12 -5.45 1.26
C GLU A 254 3.05 -6.15 0.26
N ALA A 255 4.26 -5.62 0.06
CA ALA A 255 5.25 -6.19 -0.83
C ALA A 255 5.70 -7.61 -0.40
N TRP A 256 5.75 -7.87 0.91
CA TRP A 256 6.11 -9.16 1.47
C TRP A 256 4.98 -10.18 1.49
N THR A 257 3.71 -9.78 1.40
CA THR A 257 2.56 -10.70 1.47
C THR A 257 1.87 -10.91 0.13
N LYS A 258 2.18 -10.11 -0.90
CA LYS A 258 1.63 -10.31 -2.25
C LYS A 258 2.02 -11.68 -2.83
N THR A 259 1.06 -12.30 -3.49
CA THR A 259 1.20 -13.63 -4.11
C THR A 259 1.21 -13.56 -5.63
N ALA A 260 0.32 -12.78 -6.24
CA ALA A 260 0.26 -12.56 -7.68
C ALA A 260 0.04 -11.09 -7.99
N TRP A 261 0.69 -10.60 -9.04
CA TRP A 261 0.54 -9.22 -9.50
C TRP A 261 0.82 -9.10 -11.00
N LEU A 262 0.31 -8.03 -11.60
CA LEU A 262 0.63 -7.63 -12.96
C LEU A 262 1.64 -6.49 -12.92
N LEU A 263 2.76 -6.63 -13.64
CA LEU A 263 3.73 -5.56 -13.83
C LEU A 263 3.47 -4.88 -15.18
N MET A 264 3.18 -3.59 -15.20
CA MET A 264 3.08 -2.86 -16.47
C MET A 264 4.46 -2.70 -17.10
N ARG A 265 4.65 -3.35 -18.24
CA ARG A 265 5.85 -3.30 -19.05
C ARG A 265 5.81 -2.17 -20.08
N LYS A 266 4.63 -1.92 -20.65
CA LYS A 266 4.37 -0.83 -21.60
C LYS A 266 3.01 -0.20 -21.30
N GLY A 267 2.96 1.13 -21.28
CA GLY A 267 1.73 1.89 -21.02
C GLY A 267 1.97 3.10 -20.11
N PRO A 268 0.93 3.89 -19.80
CA PRO A 268 1.05 5.15 -19.05
C PRO A 268 1.58 5.02 -17.62
N LEU A 269 1.51 3.81 -17.04
CA LEU A 269 1.99 3.48 -15.70
C LEU A 269 3.14 2.46 -15.74
N SER A 270 3.99 2.51 -16.77
CA SER A 270 5.10 1.56 -16.91
C SER A 270 5.95 1.50 -15.64
N GLY A 271 6.22 0.28 -15.17
CA GLY A 271 6.88 0.00 -13.89
C GLY A 271 5.93 -0.20 -12.70
N LYS A 272 4.64 0.20 -12.80
CA LYS A 272 3.65 -0.05 -11.75
C LYS A 272 3.30 -1.53 -11.65
N GLN A 273 3.19 -2.00 -10.41
CA GLN A 273 2.65 -3.32 -10.09
C GLN A 273 1.21 -3.21 -9.59
N PHE A 274 0.33 -4.05 -10.11
CA PHE A 274 -1.08 -4.19 -9.71
C PHE A 274 -1.26 -5.53 -9.01
N ILE A 275 -1.48 -5.51 -7.70
CA ILE A 275 -1.61 -6.73 -6.90
C ILE A 275 -3.02 -7.31 -7.08
N ILE A 276 -3.10 -8.63 -7.30
CA ILE A 276 -4.36 -9.35 -7.46
C ILE A 276 -4.80 -9.85 -6.09
N TYR A 277 -5.69 -9.12 -5.43
CA TYR A 277 -6.23 -9.50 -4.11
C TYR A 277 -7.46 -10.39 -4.19
N ARG A 278 -8.33 -10.14 -5.18
CA ARG A 278 -9.68 -10.72 -5.30
C ARG A 278 -9.69 -12.00 -6.12
N ASP A 279 -10.74 -12.78 -5.92
CA ASP A 279 -11.03 -13.94 -6.76
C ASP A 279 -11.42 -13.55 -8.19
N VAL A 280 -11.96 -12.34 -8.38
CA VAL A 280 -12.29 -11.76 -9.67
C VAL A 280 -11.70 -10.36 -9.75
N THR A 281 -10.87 -10.12 -10.76
CA THR A 281 -10.22 -8.83 -11.01
C THR A 281 -10.54 -8.39 -12.42
N VAL A 282 -11.21 -7.24 -12.58
CA VAL A 282 -11.53 -6.65 -13.88
C VAL A 282 -10.42 -5.71 -14.30
N LEU A 283 -10.00 -5.83 -15.56
CA LEU A 283 -9.08 -4.92 -16.25
C LEU A 283 -9.89 -4.14 -17.29
N GLY A 284 -9.71 -2.83 -17.35
CA GLY A 284 -10.38 -2.01 -18.36
C GLY A 284 -10.20 -0.51 -18.16
N SER A 285 -10.77 0.27 -19.08
CA SER A 285 -10.72 1.75 -19.05
C SER A 285 -11.80 2.41 -18.22
N SER A 286 -12.62 1.61 -17.50
CA SER A 286 -13.52 2.15 -16.50
C SER A 286 -12.77 2.44 -15.21
N PRO A 287 -12.93 3.63 -14.59
CA PRO A 287 -12.45 3.89 -13.23
C PRO A 287 -13.05 2.96 -12.16
N LYS A 288 -14.10 2.20 -12.50
CA LYS A 288 -14.70 1.18 -11.63
C LYS A 288 -14.01 -0.19 -11.73
N ALA A 289 -13.15 -0.41 -12.72
CA ALA A 289 -12.37 -1.65 -12.82
C ALA A 289 -11.36 -1.73 -11.67
N GLU A 290 -11.10 -2.93 -11.16
CA GLU A 290 -10.07 -3.14 -10.13
C GLU A 290 -8.68 -2.69 -10.59
N ILE A 291 -8.35 -2.99 -11.85
CA ILE A 291 -7.15 -2.51 -12.53
C ILE A 291 -7.60 -1.55 -13.62
N TYR A 292 -7.52 -0.26 -13.30
CA TYR A 292 -7.88 0.82 -14.21
C TYR A 292 -6.74 1.11 -15.20
N LEU A 293 -7.01 0.89 -16.49
CA LEU A 293 -6.09 1.10 -17.59
C LEU A 293 -6.58 2.29 -18.44
N PHE A 294 -5.96 3.45 -18.31
CA PHE A 294 -6.39 4.69 -18.96
C PHE A 294 -5.53 5.06 -20.16
N LYS A 295 -5.96 6.06 -20.95
CA LYS A 295 -5.23 6.60 -22.12
C LYS A 295 -4.97 5.58 -23.24
N ASP A 296 -5.81 4.56 -23.34
CA ASP A 296 -5.80 3.60 -24.43
C ASP A 296 -7.22 3.37 -24.91
N GLU A 297 -7.52 3.83 -26.12
CA GLU A 297 -8.88 3.80 -26.70
C GLU A 297 -9.30 2.38 -27.11
N ALA A 298 -8.33 1.51 -27.37
CA ALA A 298 -8.58 0.08 -27.67
C ALA A 298 -8.96 -0.71 -26.40
N ILE A 299 -8.77 -0.13 -25.21
CA ILE A 299 -9.16 -0.78 -23.97
C ILE A 299 -10.59 -0.39 -23.63
N GLU A 300 -11.52 -1.32 -23.83
CA GLU A 300 -12.90 -1.18 -23.39
C GLU A 300 -13.07 -1.00 -21.86
N PRO A 301 -14.19 -0.41 -21.39
CA PRO A 301 -14.43 -0.17 -19.97
C PRO A 301 -14.32 -1.42 -19.09
N ARG A 302 -14.69 -2.58 -19.66
CA ARG A 302 -14.53 -3.91 -19.07
C ARG A 302 -13.94 -4.81 -20.16
N HIS A 303 -12.62 -4.91 -20.20
CA HIS A 303 -11.92 -5.52 -21.32
C HIS A 303 -11.56 -6.99 -21.05
N ALA A 304 -10.90 -7.25 -19.92
CA ALA A 304 -10.50 -8.59 -19.52
C ALA A 304 -10.81 -8.85 -18.04
N ILE A 305 -10.94 -10.11 -17.68
CA ILE A 305 -11.17 -10.54 -16.30
C ILE A 305 -10.17 -11.61 -15.94
N ILE A 306 -9.47 -11.44 -14.82
CA ILE A 306 -8.65 -12.47 -14.22
C ILE A 306 -9.42 -13.11 -13.07
N ARG A 307 -9.51 -14.44 -13.08
CA ARG A 307 -10.13 -15.25 -12.03
C ARG A 307 -9.08 -16.06 -11.29
N ASN A 308 -9.03 -15.94 -9.98
CA ASN A 308 -8.23 -16.81 -9.12
C ASN A 308 -9.03 -18.08 -8.78
N ARG A 309 -8.55 -19.24 -9.25
CA ARG A 309 -9.16 -20.56 -9.03
C ARG A 309 -8.23 -21.42 -8.16
N GLY A 310 -8.15 -21.05 -6.88
CA GLY A 310 -7.33 -21.78 -5.89
C GLY A 310 -5.84 -21.67 -6.15
N GLY A 311 -5.34 -20.47 -6.47
CA GLY A 311 -3.93 -20.20 -6.74
C GLY A 311 -3.53 -20.31 -8.22
N ARG A 312 -4.44 -20.77 -9.08
CA ARG A 312 -4.28 -20.72 -10.54
C ARG A 312 -5.08 -19.55 -11.10
N TYR A 313 -4.44 -18.75 -11.94
CA TYR A 313 -5.05 -17.53 -12.48
C TYR A 313 -5.46 -17.77 -13.92
N GLU A 314 -6.68 -17.40 -14.26
CA GLU A 314 -7.24 -17.59 -15.59
C GLU A 314 -7.74 -16.23 -16.09
N ILE A 315 -7.24 -15.81 -17.25
CA ILE A 315 -7.69 -14.60 -17.93
C ILE A 315 -8.77 -14.94 -18.96
N GLU A 316 -9.77 -14.08 -19.07
CA GLU A 316 -10.91 -14.18 -19.98
C GLU A 316 -11.10 -12.81 -20.65
N ASP A 317 -11.17 -12.79 -21.98
CA ASP A 317 -11.56 -11.60 -22.74
C ASP A 317 -13.07 -11.39 -22.64
N CYS A 318 -13.52 -10.13 -22.57
CA CYS A 318 -14.95 -9.80 -22.45
C CYS A 318 -15.68 -9.71 -23.81
N ASN A 319 -15.20 -10.45 -24.83
CA ASN A 319 -15.62 -10.33 -26.23
C ASN A 319 -15.41 -8.91 -26.76
N THR A 320 -14.22 -8.37 -26.49
CA THR A 320 -13.85 -7.02 -26.91
C THR A 320 -13.49 -6.98 -28.39
N ALA A 321 -13.63 -5.81 -29.01
CA ALA A 321 -13.36 -5.64 -30.44
C ALA A 321 -11.88 -5.85 -30.79
N ASP A 322 -10.98 -5.30 -29.97
CA ASP A 322 -9.53 -5.42 -30.16
C ASP A 322 -8.97 -6.74 -29.58
N GLY A 323 -9.70 -7.39 -28.68
CA GLY A 323 -9.33 -8.66 -28.08
C GLY A 323 -8.21 -8.56 -27.03
N THR A 324 -8.05 -9.65 -26.27
CA THR A 324 -6.96 -9.85 -25.32
C THR A 324 -5.95 -10.82 -25.90
N TYR A 325 -4.65 -10.51 -25.77
CA TYR A 325 -3.58 -11.40 -26.21
C TYR A 325 -2.70 -11.86 -25.05
N VAL A 326 -2.25 -13.11 -25.08
CA VAL A 326 -1.28 -13.67 -24.14
C VAL A 326 -0.11 -14.25 -24.93
N ASN A 327 1.10 -13.76 -24.66
CA ASN A 327 2.33 -14.09 -25.39
C ASN A 327 2.16 -13.93 -26.92
N GLY A 328 1.45 -12.87 -27.31
CA GLY A 328 1.13 -12.52 -28.69
C GLY A 328 -0.01 -13.32 -29.31
N PHE A 329 -0.59 -14.32 -28.65
CA PHE A 329 -1.72 -15.07 -29.20
C PHE A 329 -3.07 -14.55 -28.67
N PRO A 330 -4.10 -14.38 -29.51
CA PRO A 330 -5.40 -13.94 -29.05
C PRO A 330 -6.06 -15.03 -28.23
N ILE A 331 -6.72 -14.64 -27.15
CA ILE A 331 -7.40 -15.55 -26.24
C ILE A 331 -8.87 -15.17 -26.09
N THR A 332 -9.72 -16.17 -25.94
CA THR A 332 -11.02 -16.01 -25.30
C THR A 332 -10.90 -16.29 -23.82
N ARG A 333 -10.14 -17.34 -23.45
CA ARG A 333 -9.87 -17.72 -22.06
C ARG A 333 -8.62 -18.59 -21.96
N GLN A 334 -7.74 -18.31 -21.00
CA GLN A 334 -6.49 -19.06 -20.80
C GLN A 334 -6.01 -19.01 -19.34
N PHE A 335 -5.37 -20.09 -18.87
CA PHE A 335 -4.61 -20.06 -17.61
C PHE A 335 -3.27 -19.35 -17.79
N LEU A 336 -3.00 -18.39 -16.91
CA LEU A 336 -1.75 -17.64 -16.88
C LEU A 336 -0.63 -18.43 -16.20
N GLN A 337 0.54 -18.40 -16.82
CA GLN A 337 1.80 -18.88 -16.26
C GLN A 337 2.68 -17.70 -15.84
N PRO A 338 3.53 -17.85 -14.80
CA PRO A 338 4.44 -16.79 -14.38
C PRO A 338 5.36 -16.38 -15.54
N GLY A 339 5.41 -15.08 -15.84
CA GLY A 339 6.14 -14.51 -16.96
C GLY A 339 5.29 -14.23 -18.20
N ASP A 340 4.03 -14.69 -18.24
CA ASP A 340 3.14 -14.43 -19.39
C ASP A 340 2.92 -12.93 -19.62
N GLN A 341 3.03 -12.53 -20.88
CA GLN A 341 2.77 -11.16 -21.32
C GLN A 341 1.34 -11.03 -21.83
N ILE A 342 0.55 -10.23 -21.14
CA ILE A 342 -0.84 -9.91 -21.46
C ILE A 342 -0.86 -8.57 -22.18
N VAL A 343 -1.50 -8.53 -23.35
CA VAL A 343 -1.65 -7.32 -24.16
C VAL A 343 -3.13 -6.97 -24.27
N LEU A 344 -3.42 -5.69 -23.99
CA LEU A 344 -4.74 -5.08 -24.08
C LEU A 344 -4.53 -3.75 -24.80
N GLY A 345 -4.97 -3.64 -26.06
CA GLY A 345 -4.65 -2.48 -26.90
C GLY A 345 -3.14 -2.28 -27.06
N LYS A 346 -2.62 -1.15 -26.57
CA LYS A 346 -1.19 -0.79 -26.56
C LYS A 346 -0.50 -1.07 -25.23
N THR A 347 -1.25 -1.51 -24.23
CA THR A 347 -0.75 -1.79 -22.88
C THR A 347 -0.24 -3.22 -22.79
N VAL A 348 0.98 -3.39 -22.25
CA VAL A 348 1.59 -4.70 -22.00
C VAL A 348 1.78 -4.88 -20.50
N LEU A 349 1.22 -5.96 -19.96
CA LEU A 349 1.31 -6.37 -18.57
C LEU A 349 2.03 -7.73 -18.51
N GLU A 350 2.90 -7.92 -17.53
CA GLU A 350 3.49 -9.23 -17.25
C GLU A 350 2.88 -9.81 -15.99
N PHE A 351 2.37 -11.04 -16.08
CA PHE A 351 1.86 -11.77 -14.94
C PHE A 351 3.00 -12.37 -14.12
N ILE A 352 3.06 -12.04 -12.84
CA ILE A 352 4.07 -12.58 -11.93
C ILE A 352 3.37 -13.29 -10.78
N LEU A 353 3.82 -14.50 -10.50
CA LEU A 353 3.41 -15.31 -9.36
C LEU A 353 4.63 -15.53 -8.46
N ARG A 354 4.47 -15.27 -7.17
CA ARG A 354 5.47 -15.67 -6.17
C ARG A 354 5.37 -17.17 -5.95
N GLU A 355 6.44 -17.90 -6.26
CA GLU A 355 6.57 -19.31 -5.89
C GLU A 355 6.40 -19.45 -4.37
N SER A 356 5.44 -20.27 -3.92
CA SER A 356 5.42 -20.70 -2.53
C SER A 356 6.53 -21.72 -2.35
N ARG A 357 7.61 -21.31 -1.67
CA ARG A 357 8.58 -22.27 -1.13
C ARG A 357 7.96 -23.14 -0.06
#